data_AF-A0A7W1GYH6-F1
#
_entry.id   AF-A0A7W1GYH6-F1
#
_cell.length_a   1.000
_cell.length_b   1.000
_cell.length_c   1.000
_cell.angle_alpha   90.00
_cell.angle_beta   90.00
_cell.angle_gamma   90.00
#
_symmetry.space_group_name_H-M   'P 1'
#
loop_
_entity.id
_entity.type
_entity.pdbx_description
1 polymer ?
#
loop_
_entity_poly.entity_id
_entity_poly.type
_entity_poly.pdbx_seq_one_letter_code
_entity_poly.pdbx_strand_id
1 'polypeptide(L)'
;MWAACQTNVRFEAAAPMAGPYDLTGVTLDNLLKPTAQPATYAARLYLIAFIGYSASRLFGIDLKDYFTPSFASYIPVVFEQELTDLARIKKLAAKGVQVGAIGSVKKALSGRFRRVVKDRDLSDPLMALLDKEDLWDSVVTCRTLFVCLYPDELVPWGNTYRTVSNLWRVGLQKEYVNYLVIRDKLNHVTAAAPSIALARRYFLGKGN
;
A
#
# COMPACT_ATOMS: atom_id res chain seq x y z
N MET A 1 10.07 -9.09 5.96
CA MET A 1 11.50 -9.49 6.10
C MET A 1 12.01 -10.07 4.77
N TRP A 2 12.79 -9.32 3.99
CA TRP A 2 13.45 -9.87 2.80
C TRP A 2 14.47 -10.92 3.26
N ALA A 3 14.19 -12.18 2.99
CA ALA A 3 15.08 -13.29 3.26
C ALA A 3 16.31 -13.20 2.36
N ALA A 4 17.24 -12.30 2.70
CA ALA A 4 18.63 -12.36 2.27
C ALA A 4 19.41 -13.19 3.30
N CYS A 5 19.05 -14.47 3.41
CA CYS A 5 19.93 -15.48 3.98
C CYS A 5 20.17 -16.52 2.89
N GLN A 6 21.41 -16.58 2.42
CA GLN A 6 22.00 -17.65 1.58
C GLN A 6 21.59 -17.71 0.11
N THR A 7 21.75 -16.61 -0.64
CA THR A 7 21.92 -16.73 -2.09
C THR A 7 23.22 -16.04 -2.50
N ASN A 8 24.07 -16.72 -3.27
CA ASN A 8 25.22 -16.12 -3.98
C ASN A 8 24.78 -15.14 -5.10
N VAL A 9 23.59 -14.56 -4.97
CA VAL A 9 22.98 -13.67 -5.96
C VAL A 9 23.22 -12.25 -5.48
N ARG A 10 24.14 -11.55 -6.16
CA ARG A 10 24.35 -10.13 -5.96
C ARG A 10 23.40 -9.37 -6.87
N PHE A 11 22.43 -8.66 -6.29
CA PHE A 11 21.59 -7.74 -7.06
C PHE A 11 22.41 -6.49 -7.43
N GLU A 12 22.42 -6.15 -8.72
CA GLU A 12 23.13 -4.95 -9.19
C GLU A 12 22.29 -3.69 -9.03
N ALA A 13 20.98 -3.80 -9.28
CA ALA A 13 20.05 -2.69 -9.24
C ALA A 13 18.61 -3.13 -8.88
N ALA A 14 17.84 -2.20 -8.32
CA ALA A 14 16.41 -2.38 -8.06
C ALA A 14 15.60 -1.11 -8.42
N ALA A 15 14.39 -1.28 -8.96
CA ALA A 15 13.47 -0.17 -9.19
C ALA A 15 12.07 -0.48 -8.67
N PRO A 16 11.83 -0.30 -7.36
CA PRO A 16 10.48 -0.43 -6.82
C PRO A 16 9.61 0.73 -7.33
N MET A 17 8.38 0.39 -7.75
CA MET A 17 7.47 1.31 -8.46
C MET A 17 6.17 1.48 -7.68
N ALA A 18 5.87 2.71 -7.26
CA ALA A 18 4.65 3.09 -6.54
C ALA A 18 4.31 2.12 -5.38
N GLY A 19 5.33 1.70 -4.62
CA GLY A 19 5.18 0.75 -3.53
C GLY A 19 4.69 1.41 -2.23
N PRO A 20 3.83 0.72 -1.44
CA PRO A 20 3.39 1.19 -0.13
C PRO A 20 4.43 0.86 0.95
N TYR A 21 5.60 1.48 0.89
CA TYR A 21 6.74 1.16 1.78
C TYR A 21 6.48 1.48 3.26
N ASP A 22 5.62 2.46 3.54
CA ASP A 22 5.15 2.81 4.88
C ASP A 22 3.67 2.42 4.96
N LEU A 23 3.43 1.15 5.28
CA LEU A 23 2.12 0.54 5.47
C LEU A 23 1.42 1.13 6.68
N THR A 24 2.08 1.17 7.84
CA THR A 24 1.45 1.63 9.10
C THR A 24 1.18 3.12 9.13
N GLY A 25 1.95 3.92 8.39
CA GLY A 25 1.79 5.35 8.27
C GLY A 25 1.11 5.77 6.98
N VAL A 26 1.92 6.23 6.03
CA VAL A 26 1.44 6.96 4.85
C VAL A 26 0.36 6.19 4.08
N THR A 27 0.53 4.88 3.93
CA THR A 27 -0.43 4.04 3.21
C THR A 27 -1.75 3.93 3.95
N LEU A 28 -1.72 3.51 5.22
CA LEU A 28 -2.94 3.37 6.01
C LEU A 28 -3.68 4.71 6.18
N ASP A 29 -2.96 5.80 6.45
CA ASP A 29 -3.53 7.14 6.50
C ASP A 29 -4.23 7.52 5.18
N ASN A 30 -3.62 7.19 4.05
CA ASN A 30 -4.20 7.44 2.72
C ASN A 30 -5.45 6.60 2.47
N LEU A 31 -5.43 5.30 2.79
CA LEU A 31 -6.57 4.41 2.61
C LEU A 31 -7.80 4.88 3.42
N LEU A 32 -7.57 5.51 4.57
CA LEU A 32 -8.64 5.99 5.45
C LEU A 32 -9.07 7.43 5.19
N LYS A 33 -8.37 8.16 4.31
CA LYS A 33 -8.69 9.55 3.98
C LYS A 33 -10.02 9.60 3.22
N PRO A 34 -10.94 10.53 3.57
CA PRO A 34 -12.15 10.76 2.79
C PRO A 34 -11.82 11.12 1.34
N THR A 35 -12.69 10.75 0.41
CA THR A 35 -12.58 11.13 -1.01
C THR A 35 -13.96 11.29 -1.63
N ALA A 36 -14.10 12.29 -2.50
CA ALA A 36 -15.30 12.48 -3.31
C ALA A 36 -15.27 11.63 -4.59
N GLN A 37 -14.12 11.07 -4.97
CA GLN A 37 -13.98 10.25 -6.18
C GLN A 37 -14.47 8.82 -5.90
N PRO A 38 -15.54 8.35 -6.57
CA PRO A 38 -16.12 7.03 -6.28
C PRO A 38 -15.16 5.87 -6.57
N ALA A 39 -14.36 5.97 -7.64
CA ALA A 39 -13.37 4.95 -8.00
C ALA A 39 -12.29 4.82 -6.92
N THR A 40 -11.76 5.94 -6.43
CA THR A 40 -10.77 5.98 -5.35
C THR A 40 -11.34 5.44 -4.04
N TYR A 41 -12.56 5.83 -3.69
CA TYR A 41 -13.26 5.27 -2.52
C TYR A 41 -13.39 3.75 -2.62
N ALA A 42 -13.87 3.24 -3.76
CA ALA A 42 -14.07 1.81 -3.98
C ALA A 42 -12.75 1.02 -3.91
N ALA A 43 -11.69 1.55 -4.51
CA ALA A 43 -10.36 0.95 -4.48
C ALA A 43 -9.76 0.93 -3.06
N ARG A 44 -9.88 2.02 -2.29
CA ARG A 44 -9.42 2.07 -0.89
C ARG A 44 -10.17 1.08 0.00
N LEU A 45 -11.49 0.97 -0.20
CA LEU A 45 -12.31 0.00 0.52
C LEU A 45 -11.90 -1.44 0.19
N TYR A 46 -11.60 -1.72 -1.09
CA TYR A 46 -11.08 -3.02 -1.51
C TYR A 46 -9.73 -3.32 -0.85
N LEU A 47 -8.78 -2.38 -0.88
CA LEU A 47 -7.45 -2.58 -0.32
C LEU A 47 -7.48 -2.79 1.20
N ILE A 48 -8.29 -2.02 1.94
CA ILE A 48 -8.40 -2.24 3.40
C ILE A 48 -9.05 -3.59 3.71
N ALA A 49 -10.06 -3.99 2.92
CA ALA A 49 -10.73 -5.28 3.09
C ALA A 49 -9.78 -6.44 2.75
N PHE A 50 -8.93 -6.26 1.74
CA PHE A 50 -7.90 -7.22 1.37
C PHE A 50 -6.84 -7.37 2.46
N ILE A 51 -6.37 -6.27 3.06
CA ILE A 51 -5.47 -6.31 4.22
C ILE A 51 -6.09 -7.11 5.36
N GLY A 52 -7.33 -6.78 5.74
CA GLY A 52 -8.05 -7.48 6.79
C GLY A 52 -8.25 -8.96 6.48
N TYR A 53 -8.70 -9.29 5.27
CA TYR A 53 -8.93 -10.67 4.84
C TYR A 53 -7.64 -11.49 4.86
N SER A 54 -6.56 -10.97 4.29
CA SER A 54 -5.25 -11.63 4.30
C SER A 54 -4.72 -11.83 5.72
N ALA A 55 -4.86 -10.82 6.59
CA ALA A 55 -4.50 -10.92 8.00
C ALA A 55 -5.30 -12.02 8.72
N SER A 56 -6.60 -12.11 8.44
CA SER A 56 -7.46 -13.16 8.99
C SER A 56 -7.08 -14.54 8.49
N ARG A 57 -6.87 -14.70 7.18
CA ARG A 57 -6.56 -15.99 6.54
C ARG A 57 -5.17 -16.51 6.88
N LEU A 58 -4.17 -15.64 6.98
CA LEU A 58 -2.77 -16.04 7.16
C LEU A 58 -2.34 -16.05 8.62
N PHE A 59 -2.95 -15.21 9.47
CA PHE A 59 -2.51 -15.00 10.86
C PHE A 59 -3.63 -15.18 11.90
N GLY A 60 -4.84 -15.57 11.48
CA GLY A 60 -5.95 -15.85 12.40
C GLY A 60 -6.57 -14.62 13.06
N ILE A 61 -6.31 -13.43 12.53
CA ILE A 61 -6.85 -12.16 13.06
C ILE A 61 -8.37 -12.07 12.81
N ASP A 62 -9.17 -11.78 13.86
CA ASP A 62 -10.64 -11.70 13.72
C ASP A 62 -11.06 -10.39 13.02
N LEU A 63 -11.74 -10.51 11.88
CA LEU A 63 -12.27 -9.37 11.13
C LEU A 63 -13.23 -8.49 11.94
N LYS A 64 -13.95 -9.06 12.93
CA LYS A 64 -14.89 -8.32 13.77
C LYS A 64 -14.23 -7.24 14.63
N ASP A 65 -12.93 -7.39 14.92
CA ASP A 65 -12.17 -6.39 15.65
C ASP A 65 -11.86 -5.14 14.80
N TYR A 66 -11.91 -5.27 13.47
CA TYR A 66 -11.46 -4.23 12.52
C TYR A 66 -12.58 -3.66 11.66
N PHE A 67 -13.61 -4.45 11.38
CA PHE A 67 -14.73 -4.07 10.53
C PHE A 67 -16.05 -4.06 11.32
N THR A 68 -17.00 -3.28 10.84
CA THR A 68 -18.39 -3.39 11.31
C THR A 68 -18.92 -4.82 11.10
N PRO A 69 -19.85 -5.33 11.92
CA PRO A 69 -20.34 -6.71 11.80
C PRO A 69 -20.84 -7.06 10.39
N SER A 70 -21.49 -6.11 9.72
CA SER A 70 -22.01 -6.24 8.36
C SER A 70 -20.90 -6.39 7.30
N PHE A 71 -19.73 -5.79 7.53
CA PHE A 71 -18.55 -5.95 6.66
C PHE A 71 -17.73 -7.17 7.02
N ALA A 72 -17.50 -7.41 8.31
CA ALA A 72 -16.70 -8.54 8.79
C ALA A 72 -17.24 -9.89 8.27
N SER A 73 -18.57 -10.05 8.19
CA SER A 73 -19.21 -11.24 7.62
C SER A 73 -19.22 -11.28 6.09
N TYR A 74 -19.17 -10.13 5.42
CA TYR A 74 -19.26 -10.04 3.96
C TYR A 74 -17.91 -10.15 3.25
N ILE A 75 -16.83 -9.73 3.92
CA ILE A 75 -15.47 -9.77 3.36
C ILE A 75 -15.07 -11.20 2.92
N PRO A 76 -15.18 -12.25 3.77
CA PRO A 76 -14.87 -13.61 3.36
C PRO A 76 -15.68 -14.07 2.14
N VAL A 77 -16.99 -13.77 2.14
CA VAL A 77 -17.89 -14.11 1.02
C VAL A 77 -17.40 -13.53 -0.31
N VAL A 78 -16.80 -12.34 -0.31
CA VAL A 78 -16.27 -11.72 -1.54
C VAL A 78 -14.92 -12.32 -1.96
N PHE A 79 -14.01 -12.56 -1.01
CA PHE A 79 -12.65 -12.99 -1.33
C PHE A 79 -12.50 -14.50 -1.51
N GLU A 80 -13.39 -15.32 -0.96
CA GLU A 80 -13.43 -16.78 -1.18
C GLU A 80 -14.03 -17.17 -2.54
N GLN A 81 -14.70 -16.24 -3.21
CA GLN A 81 -15.19 -16.45 -4.56
C GLN A 81 -14.08 -16.23 -5.61
N GLU A 82 -14.14 -17.02 -6.68
CA GLU A 82 -13.32 -16.87 -7.88
C GLU A 82 -13.81 -15.64 -8.69
N LEU A 83 -13.41 -14.46 -8.23
CA LEU A 83 -13.75 -13.18 -8.83
C LEU A 83 -12.49 -12.45 -9.31
N THR A 84 -12.65 -11.63 -10.34
CA THR A 84 -11.65 -10.62 -10.69
C THR A 84 -11.61 -9.52 -9.63
N ASP A 85 -10.49 -8.81 -9.51
CA ASP A 85 -10.37 -7.69 -8.56
C ASP A 85 -11.41 -6.60 -8.84
N LEU A 86 -11.69 -6.32 -10.12
CA LEU A 86 -12.75 -5.39 -10.49
C LEU A 86 -14.14 -5.83 -9.98
N ALA A 87 -14.44 -7.14 -10.04
CA ALA A 87 -15.70 -7.67 -9.50
C ALA A 87 -15.74 -7.58 -7.97
N ARG A 88 -14.63 -7.85 -7.27
CA ARG A 88 -14.52 -7.67 -5.80
C ARG A 88 -14.71 -6.22 -5.39
N ILE A 89 -14.02 -5.28 -6.07
CA ILE A 89 -14.16 -3.84 -5.87
C ILE A 89 -15.63 -3.40 -5.98
N LYS A 90 -16.31 -3.84 -7.05
CA LYS A 90 -17.73 -3.50 -7.27
C LYS A 90 -18.63 -4.04 -6.14
N LYS A 91 -18.44 -5.29 -5.72
CA LYS A 91 -19.23 -5.90 -4.63
C LYS A 91 -19.02 -5.20 -3.29
N LEU A 92 -17.77 -4.92 -2.93
CA LEU A 92 -17.45 -4.21 -1.69
C LEU A 92 -17.96 -2.77 -1.71
N ALA A 93 -17.83 -2.07 -2.84
CA ALA A 93 -18.37 -0.72 -3.00
C ALA A 93 -19.90 -0.68 -2.86
N ALA A 94 -20.61 -1.62 -3.49
CA ALA A 94 -22.05 -1.75 -3.34
C ALA A 94 -22.45 -2.00 -1.89
N LYS A 95 -21.74 -2.88 -1.18
CA LYS A 95 -21.94 -3.11 0.26
C LYS A 95 -21.69 -1.83 1.07
N GLY A 96 -20.64 -1.08 0.75
CA GLY A 96 -20.34 0.20 1.37
C GLY A 96 -21.46 1.23 1.20
N VAL A 97 -22.05 1.31 0.01
CA VAL A 97 -23.22 2.16 -0.26
C VAL A 97 -24.41 1.74 0.62
N GLN A 98 -24.72 0.44 0.69
CA GLN A 98 -25.83 -0.10 1.48
C GLN A 98 -25.74 0.24 2.97
N VAL A 99 -24.53 0.35 3.52
CA VAL A 99 -24.32 0.69 4.95
C VAL A 99 -23.97 2.17 5.16
N GLY A 100 -24.16 3.02 4.16
CA GLY A 100 -23.96 4.47 4.27
C GLY A 100 -22.49 4.91 4.38
N ALA A 101 -21.55 4.06 3.96
CA ALA A 101 -20.11 4.32 4.01
C ALA A 101 -19.57 5.19 2.85
N ILE A 102 -20.44 5.77 2.02
CA ILE A 102 -20.08 6.56 0.83
C ILE A 102 -19.08 7.67 1.20
N GLY A 103 -17.99 7.73 0.45
CA GLY A 103 -16.96 8.78 0.56
C GLY A 103 -16.00 8.63 1.76
N SER A 104 -16.21 7.65 2.63
CA SER A 104 -15.29 7.39 3.75
C SER A 104 -15.28 5.92 4.19
N VAL A 105 -14.15 5.26 3.94
CA VAL A 105 -13.87 3.88 4.38
C VAL A 105 -14.04 3.72 5.88
N LYS A 106 -13.79 4.77 6.67
CA LYS A 106 -13.90 4.73 8.14
C LYS A 106 -15.24 4.17 8.60
N LYS A 107 -16.34 4.46 7.90
CA LYS A 107 -17.69 3.96 8.25
C LYS A 107 -17.84 2.44 8.13
N ALA A 108 -17.03 1.78 7.31
CA ALA A 108 -16.97 0.31 7.22
C ALA A 108 -16.17 -0.33 8.37
N LEU A 109 -15.35 0.46 9.07
CA LEU A 109 -14.46 0.01 10.14
C LEU A 109 -15.12 0.06 11.51
N SER A 110 -14.67 -0.83 12.40
CA SER A 110 -15.06 -0.86 13.81
C SER A 110 -14.59 0.41 14.54
N GLY A 111 -15.24 0.76 15.65
CA GLY A 111 -14.78 1.85 16.51
C GLY A 111 -13.41 1.58 17.14
N ARG A 112 -13.11 0.31 17.44
CA ARG A 112 -11.83 -0.15 17.97
C ARG A 112 -10.70 0.17 16.99
N PHE A 113 -10.84 -0.26 15.73
CA PHE A 113 -9.77 -0.08 14.76
C PHE A 113 -9.52 1.37 14.41
N ARG A 114 -10.56 2.21 14.36
CA ARG A 114 -10.37 3.66 14.20
C ARG A 114 -9.49 4.26 15.30
N ARG A 115 -9.59 3.77 16.55
CA ARG A 115 -8.72 4.21 17.66
C ARG A 115 -7.31 3.65 17.50
N VAL A 116 -7.18 2.35 17.26
CA VAL A 116 -5.89 1.69 17.01
C VAL A 116 -5.08 2.41 15.94
N VAL A 117 -5.69 2.78 14.81
CA VAL A 117 -5.00 3.52 13.74
C VAL A 117 -4.66 4.95 14.16
N LYS A 118 -5.59 5.64 14.84
CA LYS A 118 -5.36 7.01 15.32
C LYS A 118 -4.18 7.06 16.29
N ASP A 119 -4.08 6.09 17.18
CA ASP A 119 -3.09 6.04 18.25
C ASP A 119 -1.80 5.32 17.79
N ARG A 120 -1.78 4.76 16.57
CA ARG A 120 -0.71 3.93 16.02
C ARG A 120 -0.29 2.83 17.00
N ASP A 121 -1.28 2.15 17.57
CA ASP A 121 -1.07 1.17 18.63
C ASP A 121 -0.43 -0.12 18.08
N LEU A 122 0.90 -0.23 18.22
CA LEU A 122 1.65 -1.42 17.80
C LEU A 122 1.44 -2.65 18.69
N SER A 123 0.69 -2.53 19.80
CA SER A 123 0.25 -3.70 20.57
C SER A 123 -0.94 -4.42 19.91
N ASP A 124 -1.63 -3.76 18.97
CA ASP A 124 -2.67 -4.37 18.17
C ASP A 124 -2.08 -5.37 17.15
N PRO A 125 -2.64 -6.60 17.03
CA PRO A 125 -2.07 -7.63 16.15
C PRO A 125 -1.98 -7.23 14.67
N LEU A 126 -2.97 -6.49 14.16
CA LEU A 126 -2.95 -6.05 12.76
C LEU A 126 -1.91 -4.95 12.57
N MET A 127 -1.82 -3.99 13.50
CA MET A 127 -0.80 -2.93 13.41
C MET A 127 0.61 -3.48 13.53
N ALA A 128 0.85 -4.41 14.46
CA ALA A 128 2.14 -5.10 14.60
C ALA A 128 2.52 -5.87 13.33
N LEU A 129 1.54 -6.49 12.66
CA LEU A 129 1.77 -7.18 11.39
C LEU A 129 2.14 -6.20 10.27
N LEU A 130 1.43 -5.08 10.17
CA LEU A 130 1.74 -4.05 9.18
C LEU A 130 3.12 -3.43 9.42
N ASP A 131 3.49 -3.20 10.69
CA ASP A 131 4.80 -2.66 11.09
C ASP A 131 5.93 -3.61 10.72
N LYS A 132 5.74 -4.92 10.93
CA LYS A 132 6.72 -5.93 10.52
C LYS A 132 6.96 -5.98 9.01
N GLU A 133 5.96 -5.57 8.22
CA GLU A 133 6.03 -5.51 6.75
C GLU A 133 6.31 -4.09 6.24
N ASP A 134 6.52 -3.10 7.11
CA ASP A 134 7.03 -1.79 6.72
C ASP A 134 8.45 -1.97 6.13
N LEU A 135 8.69 -1.24 5.04
CA LEU A 135 9.96 -1.27 4.30
C LEU A 135 10.58 0.13 4.19
N TRP A 136 9.99 1.15 4.81
CA TRP A 136 10.45 2.54 4.70
C TRP A 136 11.81 2.79 5.39
N ASP A 137 12.20 1.91 6.30
CA ASP A 137 13.48 1.90 7.02
C ASP A 137 14.37 0.68 6.73
N SER A 138 13.97 -0.15 5.77
CA SER A 138 14.73 -1.33 5.37
C SER A 138 16.10 -0.97 4.78
N VAL A 139 17.10 -1.82 5.03
CA VAL A 139 18.44 -1.67 4.44
C VAL A 139 18.41 -2.03 2.96
N VAL A 140 18.93 -1.15 2.12
CA VAL A 140 19.08 -1.37 0.68
C VAL A 140 20.54 -1.70 0.37
N THR A 141 20.79 -2.82 -0.32
CA THR A 141 22.13 -3.36 -0.60
C THR A 141 22.54 -3.30 -2.08
N CYS A 142 21.71 -2.71 -2.93
CA CYS A 142 22.02 -2.44 -4.34
C CYS A 142 21.58 -1.05 -4.78
N ARG A 143 22.04 -0.60 -5.95
CA ARG A 143 21.67 0.71 -6.48
C ARG A 143 20.17 0.73 -6.74
N THR A 144 19.45 1.67 -6.14
CA THR A 144 17.98 1.66 -6.13
C THR A 144 17.38 2.95 -6.63
N LEU A 145 16.46 2.84 -7.59
CA LEU A 145 15.64 3.95 -8.08
C LEU A 145 14.18 3.72 -7.73
N PHE A 146 13.66 4.47 -6.76
CA PHE A 146 12.24 4.47 -6.46
C PHE A 146 11.47 5.27 -7.53
N VAL A 147 10.57 4.63 -8.26
CA VAL A 147 9.69 5.34 -9.20
C VAL A 147 8.35 5.58 -8.52
N CYS A 148 7.89 6.83 -8.50
CA CYS A 148 6.63 7.21 -7.88
C CYS A 148 5.78 8.09 -8.77
N LEU A 149 4.49 8.13 -8.47
CA LEU A 149 3.48 8.83 -9.25
C LEU A 149 2.92 9.97 -8.41
N TYR A 150 3.06 11.20 -8.89
CA TYR A 150 2.54 12.36 -8.19
C TYR A 150 1.00 12.33 -8.02
N PRO A 151 0.19 11.98 -9.04
CA PRO A 151 -1.27 11.98 -8.92
C PRO A 151 -1.86 10.66 -8.36
N ASP A 152 -1.03 9.77 -7.82
CA ASP A 152 -1.53 8.46 -7.34
C ASP A 152 -2.32 8.60 -6.04
N GLU A 153 -3.61 8.29 -6.15
CA GLU A 153 -4.55 8.38 -5.02
C GLU A 153 -4.61 7.09 -4.17
N LEU A 154 -4.00 5.99 -4.64
CA LEU A 154 -3.98 4.70 -3.94
C LEU A 154 -2.68 4.53 -3.16
N VAL A 155 -1.54 4.78 -3.81
CA VAL A 155 -0.22 4.78 -3.16
C VAL A 155 0.40 6.15 -3.35
N PRO A 156 0.25 7.06 -2.37
CA PRO A 156 0.70 8.43 -2.54
C PRO A 156 2.22 8.48 -2.64
N TRP A 157 2.74 9.41 -3.46
CA TRP A 157 4.19 9.63 -3.62
C TRP A 157 4.92 9.87 -2.29
N GLY A 158 4.20 10.33 -1.26
CA GLY A 158 4.70 10.46 0.12
C GLY A 158 5.34 9.17 0.67
N ASN A 159 4.88 7.99 0.25
CA ASN A 159 5.51 6.71 0.62
C ASN A 159 6.97 6.66 0.16
N THR A 160 7.20 7.01 -1.10
CA THR A 160 8.53 7.03 -1.70
C THR A 160 9.38 8.12 -1.07
N TYR A 161 8.83 9.33 -0.92
CA TYR A 161 9.55 10.44 -0.33
C TYR A 161 10.02 10.15 1.10
N ARG A 162 9.14 9.61 1.95
CA ARG A 162 9.48 9.24 3.33
C ARG A 162 10.57 8.18 3.37
N THR A 163 10.44 7.14 2.56
CA THR A 163 11.41 6.03 2.47
C THR A 163 12.77 6.53 2.05
N VAL A 164 12.87 7.23 0.92
CA VAL A 164 14.16 7.72 0.42
C VAL A 164 14.79 8.75 1.36
N SER A 165 13.99 9.65 1.95
CA SER A 165 14.50 10.61 2.95
C SER A 165 15.08 9.90 4.16
N ASN A 166 14.45 8.80 4.62
CA ASN A 166 14.98 8.01 5.72
C ASN A 166 16.28 7.28 5.35
N LEU A 167 16.32 6.67 4.15
CA LEU A 167 17.52 6.00 3.63
C LEU A 167 18.72 6.97 3.51
N TRP A 168 18.48 8.20 3.06
CA TRP A 168 19.51 9.23 3.03
C TRP A 168 19.95 9.65 4.43
N ARG A 169 19.01 9.76 5.38
CA ARG A 169 19.31 10.12 6.78
C ARG A 169 20.21 9.09 7.46
N VAL A 170 20.06 7.80 7.14
CA VAL A 170 20.92 6.73 7.68
C VAL A 170 22.23 6.56 6.90
N GLY A 171 22.54 7.47 5.98
CA GLY A 171 23.86 7.60 5.34
C GLY A 171 23.96 7.05 3.92
N LEU A 172 22.87 6.54 3.32
CA LEU A 172 22.90 6.13 1.91
C LEU A 172 22.99 7.36 0.99
N GLN A 173 23.91 7.32 0.03
CA GLN A 173 24.18 8.43 -0.88
C GLN A 173 23.10 8.53 -1.98
N LYS A 174 22.89 9.73 -2.52
CA LYS A 174 21.86 10.02 -3.54
C LYS A 174 22.12 9.33 -4.88
N GLU A 175 23.37 9.00 -5.15
CA GLU A 175 23.82 8.27 -6.33
C GLU A 175 23.47 6.78 -6.23
N TYR A 176 23.38 6.28 -4.99
CA TYR A 176 23.10 4.89 -4.67
C TYR A 176 21.60 4.63 -4.48
N VAL A 177 20.89 5.54 -3.81
CA VAL A 177 19.44 5.52 -3.62
C VAL A 177 18.85 6.83 -4.12
N ASN A 178 17.93 6.77 -5.07
CA ASN A 178 17.28 7.97 -5.62
C ASN A 178 15.80 7.71 -5.92
N TYR A 179 15.06 8.75 -6.29
CA TYR A 179 13.69 8.61 -6.76
C TYR A 179 13.38 9.45 -8.00
N LEU A 180 12.43 8.96 -8.79
CA LEU A 180 11.86 9.65 -9.94
C LEU A 180 10.36 9.86 -9.70
N VAL A 181 9.88 11.08 -9.97
CA VAL A 181 8.46 11.42 -9.86
C VAL A 181 7.87 11.56 -11.26
N ILE A 182 6.95 10.66 -11.61
CA ILE A 182 6.12 10.78 -12.81
C ILE A 182 4.96 11.72 -12.50
N ARG A 183 4.84 12.80 -13.28
CA ARG A 183 3.82 13.85 -13.10
C ARG A 183 2.71 13.81 -14.15
N ASP A 184 2.81 12.93 -15.13
CA ASP A 184 1.81 12.77 -16.19
C ASP A 184 0.47 12.29 -15.65
N LYS A 185 -0.58 12.35 -16.49
CA LYS A 185 -1.95 11.88 -16.18
C LYS A 185 -2.07 10.34 -16.12
N LEU A 186 -1.07 9.67 -15.59
CA LEU A 186 -1.07 8.23 -15.33
C LEU A 186 -1.66 7.95 -13.94
N ASN A 187 -2.25 6.77 -13.77
CA ASN A 187 -2.75 6.30 -12.49
C ASN A 187 -2.00 5.03 -12.07
N HIS A 188 -2.32 4.51 -10.88
CA HIS A 188 -1.68 3.32 -10.30
C HIS A 188 -1.66 2.10 -11.24
N VAL A 189 -2.65 1.98 -12.14
CA VAL A 189 -2.76 0.87 -13.10
C VAL A 189 -2.01 1.17 -14.40
N THR A 190 -2.16 2.38 -14.95
CA THR A 190 -1.59 2.74 -16.27
C THR A 190 -0.11 3.11 -16.22
N ALA A 191 0.44 3.32 -15.03
CA ALA A 191 1.82 3.75 -14.84
C ALA A 191 2.86 2.64 -14.95
N ALA A 192 2.48 1.37 -14.90
CA ALA A 192 3.44 0.25 -14.84
C ALA A 192 4.43 0.26 -16.02
N ALA A 193 3.93 0.24 -17.26
CA ALA A 193 4.79 0.19 -18.45
C ALA A 193 5.67 1.46 -18.62
N PRO A 194 5.14 2.69 -18.47
CA PRO A 194 5.97 3.90 -18.45
C PRO A 194 7.05 3.89 -17.36
N SER A 195 6.71 3.42 -16.15
CA SER A 195 7.65 3.36 -15.02
C SER A 195 8.80 2.40 -15.29
N ILE A 196 8.51 1.23 -15.88
CA ILE A 196 9.53 0.25 -16.30
C ILE A 196 10.47 0.87 -17.34
N ALA A 197 9.93 1.54 -18.35
CA ALA A 197 10.72 2.17 -19.40
C ALA A 197 11.67 3.25 -18.83
N LEU A 198 11.20 4.05 -17.89
CA LEU A 198 11.99 5.08 -17.19
C LEU A 198 13.09 4.46 -16.33
N ALA A 199 12.74 3.46 -15.50
CA ALA A 199 13.72 2.76 -14.67
C ALA A 199 14.84 2.12 -15.51
N ARG A 200 14.47 1.50 -16.64
CA ARG A 200 15.44 0.93 -17.58
C ARG A 200 16.39 1.99 -18.14
N ARG A 201 15.89 3.16 -18.56
CA ARG A 201 16.72 4.25 -19.09
C ARG A 201 17.72 4.75 -18.05
N TYR A 202 17.26 4.98 -16.83
CA TYR A 202 18.08 5.42 -15.70
C TYR A 202 19.29 4.49 -15.45
N PHE A 203 19.06 3.18 -15.37
CA PHE A 203 20.15 2.23 -15.11
C PHE A 203 21.10 2.04 -16.30
N LEU A 204 20.59 2.19 -17.53
CA LEU A 204 21.41 2.16 -18.75
C LEU A 204 22.23 3.44 -18.96
N GLY A 205 22.14 4.44 -18.09
CA GLY A 205 22.83 5.73 -18.25
C GLY A 205 22.31 6.55 -19.45
N LYS A 206 21.15 6.19 -20.00
CA LYS A 206 20.47 6.96 -21.04
C LYS A 206 19.57 7.93 -20.30
N GLY A 207 19.92 9.22 -20.28
CA GLY A 207 19.18 10.25 -19.55
C GLY A 207 17.67 10.21 -19.78
N ASN A 208 16.92 10.77 -18.82
CA ASN A 208 15.46 10.91 -18.92
C ASN A 208 15.06 11.82 -20.07
#